data_AF-A0A1I7UAU2-F1
#
_entry.id   AF-A0A1I7UAU2-F1
#
_cell.length_a   1.000
_cell.length_b   1.000
_cell.length_c   1.000
_cell.angle_alpha   90.00
_cell.angle_beta   90.00
_cell.angle_gamma   90.00
#
_symmetry.space_group_name_H-M   'P 1'
#
loop_
_entity.id
_entity.type
_entity.pdbx_description
1 polymer ?
#
loop_
_entity_poly.entity_id
_entity_poly.type
_entity_poly.pdbx_seq_one_letter_code
_entity_poly.pdbx_strand_id
1 'polypeptide(L)'
;MKENSEKTAFNLICFFRAISNIIILTNVFVITFFPKTVLGYSPYPPVVESWLINIANTLYLGNEYQIVLVALNRFCALFFPMKYSRVFSVSNTTLVLILIYLYRIGKKIYELVPQSAKGCHALYSTEALAWSYDSSEQCDFVDDALEVILYTFIAMVILNTITFVKILHFYKKRNSNQDNETKKRMRKNTIHFVQTMLQDSLYLIDLTFTFKLSSWSTHRVWTYFSGTFIWECLHSTDGFIMVMFNERLSFLKKKITNSSVIPIVGGQQNLRRGTISASTIPSVKQN
;
A
#
# COMPACT_ATOMS: atom_id res chain seq x y z
N MET A 1 20.38 16.41 14.88
CA MET A 1 19.65 15.35 15.63
C MET A 1 19.03 14.39 14.64
N LYS A 2 19.51 13.14 14.63
CA LYS A 2 18.97 12.07 13.79
C LYS A 2 17.62 11.68 14.39
N GLU A 3 16.52 12.20 13.84
CA GLU A 3 15.17 11.86 14.30
C GLU A 3 14.98 10.35 14.11
N ASN A 4 15.09 9.60 15.21
CA ASN A 4 14.87 8.16 15.20
C ASN A 4 13.45 7.88 14.72
N SER A 5 13.28 6.82 13.94
CA SER A 5 11.99 6.39 13.41
C SER A 5 11.06 6.12 14.57
N GLU A 6 9.99 6.91 14.72
CA GLU A 6 8.81 6.41 15.41
C GLU A 6 8.32 5.19 14.62
N LYS A 7 8.75 4.01 15.05
CA LYS A 7 8.22 2.73 14.60
C LYS A 7 6.80 2.64 15.14
N THR A 8 5.82 3.01 14.32
CA THR A 8 4.40 2.86 14.64
C THR A 8 3.89 1.52 14.11
N ALA A 9 2.85 0.98 14.73
CA ALA A 9 2.17 -0.21 14.22
C ALA A 9 1.66 0.00 12.78
N PHE A 10 1.18 1.20 12.44
CA PHE A 10 0.79 1.53 11.06
C PHE A 10 1.94 1.36 10.07
N ASN A 11 3.09 1.98 10.36
CA ASN A 11 4.27 1.89 9.49
C ASN A 11 4.77 0.45 9.37
N LEU A 12 4.66 -0.35 10.44
CA LEU A 12 5.02 -1.76 10.43
C LEU A 12 4.11 -2.56 9.49
N ILE A 13 2.79 -2.37 9.54
CA ILE A 13 1.86 -3.08 8.65
C ILE A 13 2.16 -2.70 7.18
N CYS A 14 2.30 -1.40 6.89
CA CYS A 14 2.69 -0.96 5.55
C CYS A 14 4.03 -1.57 5.10
N PHE A 15 5.01 -1.69 6.00
CA PHE A 15 6.29 -2.30 5.66
C PHE A 15 6.18 -3.79 5.28
N PHE A 16 5.43 -4.59 6.04
CA PHE A 16 5.19 -6.00 5.72
C PHE A 16 4.43 -6.18 4.39
N ARG A 17 3.45 -5.32 4.16
CA ARG A 17 2.71 -5.26 2.90
C ARG A 17 3.62 -4.90 1.71
N ALA A 18 4.51 -3.93 1.87
CA ALA A 18 5.50 -3.56 0.85
C ALA A 18 6.48 -4.71 0.55
N ILE A 19 6.98 -5.40 1.58
CA ILE A 19 7.80 -6.61 1.41
C ILE A 19 7.03 -7.65 0.59
N SER A 20 5.76 -7.89 0.94
CA SER A 20 4.94 -8.87 0.24
C SER A 20 4.75 -8.52 -1.23
N ASN A 21 4.47 -7.25 -1.56
CA ASN A 21 4.39 -6.79 -2.95
C ASN A 21 5.71 -6.98 -3.70
N ILE A 22 6.86 -6.66 -3.08
CA ILE A 22 8.18 -6.87 -3.70
C ILE A 22 8.41 -8.35 -3.99
N ILE A 23 8.07 -9.23 -3.05
CA ILE A 23 8.22 -10.68 -3.25
C ILE A 23 7.27 -11.17 -4.34
N ILE A 24 6.01 -10.72 -4.37
CA ILE A 24 5.05 -11.06 -5.44
C ILE A 24 5.60 -10.65 -6.81
N LEU A 25 6.00 -9.37 -6.95
CA LEU A 25 6.54 -8.82 -8.19
C LEU A 25 7.80 -9.59 -8.64
N THR A 26 8.72 -9.85 -7.72
CA THR A 26 9.97 -10.54 -8.05
C THR A 26 9.73 -12.00 -8.38
N ASN A 27 8.99 -12.72 -7.54
CA ASN A 27 8.82 -14.16 -7.64
C ASN A 27 7.98 -14.56 -8.86
N VAL A 28 6.84 -13.90 -9.06
CA VAL A 28 5.96 -14.26 -10.16
C VAL A 28 6.41 -13.62 -11.45
N PHE A 29 6.62 -12.31 -11.49
CA PHE A 29 6.85 -11.64 -12.77
C PHE A 29 8.28 -11.78 -13.24
N VAL A 30 9.27 -11.49 -12.38
CA VAL A 30 10.69 -11.50 -12.78
C VAL A 30 11.26 -12.92 -12.85
N ILE A 31 10.95 -13.77 -11.85
CA ILE A 31 11.55 -15.10 -11.73
C ILE A 31 10.77 -16.14 -12.54
N THR A 32 9.43 -16.05 -12.62
CA THR A 32 8.59 -17.11 -13.22
C THR A 32 8.08 -16.75 -14.61
N PHE A 33 7.30 -15.66 -14.75
CA PHE A 33 6.58 -15.33 -15.98
C PHE A 33 7.51 -14.80 -17.06
N PHE A 34 8.42 -13.88 -16.71
CA PHE A 34 9.33 -13.26 -17.67
C PHE A 34 10.25 -14.29 -18.34
N PRO A 35 10.97 -15.18 -17.62
CA PRO A 35 11.83 -16.17 -18.26
C PRO A 35 11.04 -17.14 -19.13
N LYS A 36 9.89 -17.61 -18.65
CA LYS A 36 9.02 -18.53 -19.41
C LYS A 36 8.46 -17.89 -20.68
N THR A 37 8.13 -16.60 -20.65
CA THR A 37 7.67 -15.84 -21.82
C THR A 37 8.78 -15.67 -22.86
N VAL A 38 10.01 -15.37 -22.43
CA VAL A 38 11.16 -15.16 -23.33
C VAL A 38 11.65 -16.47 -23.94
N LEU A 39 11.70 -17.55 -23.14
CA LEU A 39 12.22 -18.85 -23.58
C LEU A 39 11.18 -19.69 -24.33
N GLY A 40 9.89 -19.41 -24.15
CA GLY A 40 8.79 -20.21 -24.68
C GLY A 40 8.53 -21.51 -23.91
N TYR A 41 9.37 -21.85 -22.93
CA TYR A 41 9.22 -22.99 -22.02
C TYR A 41 9.61 -22.59 -20.59
N SER A 42 9.14 -23.36 -19.60
CA SER A 42 9.48 -23.09 -18.20
C SER A 42 10.91 -23.56 -17.90
N PRO A 43 11.78 -22.73 -17.32
CA PRO A 43 13.09 -23.18 -16.86
C PRO A 43 13.01 -24.01 -15.57
N TYR A 44 11.82 -24.12 -14.97
CA TYR A 44 11.60 -24.85 -13.72
C TYR A 44 10.77 -26.12 -13.94
N PRO A 45 10.95 -27.15 -13.09
CA PRO A 45 10.00 -28.25 -13.00
C PRO A 45 8.59 -27.74 -12.65
N PRO A 46 7.50 -28.39 -13.11
CA PRO A 46 6.12 -27.98 -12.84
C PRO A 46 5.80 -27.77 -11.35
N VAL A 47 6.34 -28.64 -10.48
CA VAL A 47 6.20 -28.53 -9.02
C VAL A 47 6.77 -27.21 -8.51
N VAL A 48 7.98 -26.84 -8.96
CA VAL A 48 8.65 -25.62 -8.52
C VAL A 48 7.90 -24.39 -9.02
N GLU A 49 7.53 -24.36 -10.31
CA GLU A 49 6.72 -23.28 -10.88
C GLU A 49 5.41 -23.09 -10.09
N SER A 50 4.74 -24.19 -9.75
CA SER A 50 3.51 -24.16 -8.97
C SER A 50 3.71 -23.59 -7.57
N TRP A 51 4.79 -23.93 -6.87
CA TRP A 51 5.10 -23.33 -5.58
C TRP A 51 5.40 -21.84 -5.69
N LEU A 52 6.12 -21.39 -6.72
CA LEU A 52 6.43 -19.96 -6.92
C LEU A 52 5.13 -19.14 -7.10
N ILE A 53 4.19 -19.62 -7.93
CA ILE A 53 2.88 -19.00 -8.13
C ILE A 53 2.07 -18.99 -6.82
N ASN A 54 2.01 -20.12 -6.11
CA ASN A 54 1.22 -20.24 -4.89
C ASN A 54 1.80 -19.45 -3.70
N ILE A 55 3.11 -19.22 -3.65
CA ILE A 55 3.74 -18.31 -2.67
C ILE A 55 3.19 -16.89 -2.88
N ALA A 56 3.15 -16.41 -4.13
CA ALA A 56 2.62 -15.09 -4.41
C ALA A 56 1.12 -14.99 -4.12
N ASN A 57 0.33 -16.01 -4.46
CA ASN A 57 -1.09 -16.05 -4.10
C ASN A 57 -1.29 -16.02 -2.57
N THR A 58 -0.44 -16.74 -1.82
CA THR A 58 -0.45 -16.73 -0.35
C THR A 58 -0.14 -15.34 0.22
N LEU A 59 0.84 -14.64 -0.37
CA LEU A 59 1.20 -13.28 0.03
C LEU A 59 0.11 -12.26 -0.34
N TYR A 60 -0.50 -12.41 -1.51
CA TYR A 60 -1.63 -11.61 -1.97
C TYR A 60 -2.81 -11.72 -1.00
N LEU A 61 -3.23 -12.94 -0.66
CA LEU A 61 -4.29 -13.15 0.32
C LEU A 61 -3.87 -12.75 1.74
N GLY A 62 -2.59 -12.87 2.09
CA GLY A 62 -2.05 -12.29 3.33
C GLY A 62 -2.21 -10.76 3.39
N ASN A 63 -2.01 -10.07 2.27
CA ASN A 63 -2.23 -8.64 2.15
C ASN A 63 -3.71 -8.26 2.32
N GLU A 64 -4.67 -9.12 1.92
CA GLU A 64 -6.11 -8.91 2.18
C GLU A 64 -6.42 -8.82 3.68
N TYR A 65 -5.85 -9.70 4.51
CA TYR A 65 -6.00 -9.59 5.96
C TYR A 65 -5.33 -8.33 6.52
N GLN A 66 -4.21 -7.91 5.93
CA GLN A 66 -3.54 -6.67 6.34
C GLN A 66 -4.41 -5.43 6.08
N ILE A 67 -5.24 -5.41 5.04
CA ILE A 67 -6.17 -4.29 4.79
C ILE A 67 -7.11 -4.13 5.99
N VAL A 68 -7.70 -5.22 6.47
CA VAL A 68 -8.57 -5.21 7.66
C VAL A 68 -7.78 -4.77 8.89
N LEU A 69 -6.55 -5.27 9.06
CA LEU A 69 -5.68 -4.89 10.17
C LEU A 69 -5.34 -3.40 10.16
N VAL A 70 -5.13 -2.82 8.99
CA VAL A 70 -4.91 -1.37 8.81
C VAL A 70 -6.17 -0.58 9.13
N ALA A 71 -7.34 -1.00 8.63
CA ALA A 71 -8.61 -0.35 8.94
C ALA A 71 -8.90 -0.39 10.45
N LEU A 72 -8.68 -1.53 11.11
CA LEU A 72 -8.75 -1.68 12.57
C LEU A 72 -7.75 -0.77 13.29
N ASN A 73 -6.52 -0.69 12.79
CA ASN A 73 -5.50 0.19 13.35
C ASN A 73 -5.93 1.66 13.31
N ARG A 74 -6.51 2.13 12.20
CA ARG A 74 -7.02 3.51 12.05
C ARG A 74 -8.23 3.75 12.96
N PHE A 75 -9.17 2.81 12.99
CA PHE A 75 -10.31 2.85 13.90
C PHE A 75 -9.84 2.97 15.37
N CYS A 76 -8.97 2.09 15.84
CA CYS A 76 -8.49 2.14 17.21
C CYS A 76 -7.68 3.41 17.52
N ALA A 77 -6.88 3.92 16.57
CA ALA A 77 -6.11 5.16 16.75
C ALA A 77 -7.01 6.39 16.97
N LEU A 78 -8.23 6.38 16.42
CA LEU A 78 -9.16 7.50 16.46
C LEU A 78 -10.21 7.39 17.56
N PHE A 79 -10.66 6.18 17.89
CA PHE A 79 -11.68 5.93 18.91
C PHE A 79 -11.08 5.66 20.30
N PHE A 80 -9.89 5.07 20.38
CA PHE A 80 -9.27 4.64 21.63
C PHE A 80 -7.82 5.13 21.78
N PRO A 81 -7.54 6.44 21.65
CA PRO A 81 -6.17 6.96 21.63
C PRO A 81 -5.36 6.61 22.89
N MET A 82 -5.99 6.54 24.06
CA MET A 82 -5.32 6.20 25.33
C MET A 82 -4.92 4.71 25.42
N LYS A 83 -5.64 3.82 24.72
CA LYS A 83 -5.37 2.37 24.72
C LYS A 83 -4.59 1.92 23.48
N TYR A 84 -4.51 2.76 22.46
CA TYR A 84 -3.92 2.45 21.16
C TYR A 84 -2.49 1.89 21.28
N SER A 85 -1.62 2.53 22.05
CA SER A 85 -0.23 2.10 22.22
C SER A 85 -0.07 0.73 22.89
N ARG A 86 -1.04 0.32 23.71
CA ARG A 86 -1.07 -1.00 24.35
C ARG A 86 -1.62 -2.07 23.41
N VAL A 87 -2.66 -1.77 22.64
CA VAL A 87 -3.29 -2.73 21.71
C VAL A 87 -2.43 -2.89 20.45
N PHE A 88 -2.17 -1.78 19.75
CA PHE A 88 -1.33 -1.70 18.55
C PHE A 88 0.09 -1.28 18.90
N SER A 89 0.71 -2.04 19.79
CA SER A 89 2.16 -1.98 19.97
C SER A 89 2.86 -2.64 18.78
N VAL A 90 4.14 -2.29 18.55
CA VAL A 90 4.95 -2.92 17.50
C VAL A 90 5.01 -4.43 17.71
N SER A 91 5.19 -4.90 18.95
CA SER A 91 5.25 -6.33 19.27
C SER A 91 3.94 -7.06 18.98
N ASN A 92 2.80 -6.53 19.45
CA ASN A 92 1.50 -7.16 19.23
C ASN A 92 1.15 -7.20 17.74
N THR A 93 1.44 -6.11 17.02
CA THR A 93 1.17 -6.01 15.58
C THR A 93 2.07 -6.98 14.81
N THR A 94 3.34 -7.13 15.21
CA THR A 94 4.25 -8.13 14.63
C THR A 94 3.73 -9.55 14.85
N LEU A 95 3.28 -9.86 16.08
CA LEU A 95 2.72 -11.18 16.39
C LEU A 95 1.49 -11.49 15.52
N VAL A 96 0.56 -10.55 15.39
CA VAL A 96 -0.63 -10.71 14.53
C VAL A 96 -0.24 -10.93 13.07
N LEU A 97 0.71 -10.17 12.54
CA LEU A 97 1.20 -10.34 11.17
C LEU A 97 1.83 -11.72 10.95
N ILE A 98 2.67 -12.19 11.90
CA ILE A 98 3.24 -13.53 11.84
C ILE A 98 2.15 -14.60 11.83
N LEU A 99 1.14 -14.48 12.70
CA LEU A 99 0.03 -15.43 12.76
C LEU A 99 -0.79 -15.46 11.47
N ILE A 100 -1.04 -14.30 10.84
CA ILE A 100 -1.71 -14.22 9.54
C ILE A 100 -0.95 -15.03 8.49
N TYR A 101 0.37 -14.80 8.36
CA TYR A 101 1.16 -15.51 7.35
C TYR A 101 1.36 -16.98 7.66
N LEU A 102 1.57 -17.36 8.93
CA LEU A 102 1.64 -18.77 9.33
C LEU A 102 0.35 -19.52 8.99
N TYR A 103 -0.81 -18.91 9.28
CA TYR A 103 -2.10 -19.47 8.90
C TYR A 103 -2.22 -19.66 7.39
N ARG A 104 -1.88 -18.62 6.58
CA ARG A 104 -1.99 -18.71 5.12
C ARG A 104 -1.01 -19.71 4.51
N ILE A 105 0.22 -19.77 5.00
CA ILE A 105 1.20 -20.77 4.57
C ILE A 105 0.71 -22.18 4.93
N GLY A 106 0.28 -22.39 6.18
CA GLY A 106 -0.23 -23.69 6.63
C GLY A 106 -1.43 -24.16 5.81
N LYS A 107 -2.41 -23.27 5.56
CA LYS A 107 -3.57 -23.54 4.71
C LYS A 107 -3.15 -23.91 3.28
N LYS A 108 -2.24 -23.15 2.68
CA LYS A 108 -1.80 -23.44 1.30
C LYS A 108 -0.99 -24.73 1.19
N ILE A 109 -0.17 -25.07 2.19
CA ILE A 109 0.52 -26.36 2.24
C ILE A 109 -0.48 -27.52 2.31
N TYR A 110 -1.49 -27.40 3.18
CA TYR A 110 -2.54 -28.42 3.33
C TYR A 110 -3.30 -28.65 2.01
N GLU A 111 -3.56 -27.60 1.25
CA GLU A 111 -4.23 -27.68 -0.06
C GLU A 111 -3.29 -28.22 -1.15
N LEU A 112 -2.07 -27.72 -1.26
CA LEU A 112 -1.21 -27.93 -2.42
C LEU A 112 -0.47 -29.26 -2.40
N VAL A 113 -0.06 -29.76 -1.23
CA VAL A 113 0.73 -31.00 -1.12
C VAL A 113 -0.02 -32.21 -1.69
N PRO A 114 -1.31 -32.45 -1.34
CA PRO A 114 -2.08 -33.55 -1.92
C PRO A 114 -2.23 -33.41 -3.44
N GLN A 115 -2.46 -32.19 -3.95
CA GLN A 115 -2.61 -31.94 -5.39
C GLN A 115 -1.31 -32.23 -6.13
N SER A 116 -0.19 -31.76 -5.59
CA SER A 116 1.12 -32.02 -6.17
C SER A 116 1.46 -33.50 -6.21
N ALA A 117 0.99 -34.31 -5.24
CA ALA A 117 1.17 -35.76 -5.26
C ALA A 117 0.35 -36.45 -6.36
N LYS A 118 -0.76 -35.85 -6.80
CA LYS A 118 -1.56 -36.30 -7.96
C LYS A 118 -0.99 -35.80 -9.30
N GLY A 119 0.12 -35.06 -9.29
CA GLY A 119 0.68 -34.41 -10.48
C GLY A 119 -0.06 -33.14 -10.91
N CYS A 120 -0.92 -32.59 -10.05
CA CYS A 120 -1.70 -31.39 -10.33
C CYS A 120 -0.91 -30.13 -9.95
N HIS A 121 -0.77 -29.21 -10.90
CA HIS A 121 0.09 -28.03 -10.73
C HIS A 121 -0.62 -26.75 -11.19
N ALA A 122 -0.28 -25.64 -10.53
CA ALA A 122 -0.58 -24.30 -11.04
C ALA A 122 0.56 -23.88 -11.97
N LEU A 123 0.25 -23.54 -13.22
CA LEU A 123 1.26 -23.20 -14.22
C LEU A 123 0.89 -21.92 -14.96
N TYR A 124 1.91 -21.18 -15.40
CA TYR A 124 1.76 -20.03 -16.26
C TYR A 124 1.66 -20.45 -17.73
N SER A 125 0.62 -20.00 -18.43
CA SER A 125 0.46 -20.17 -19.87
C SER A 125 1.06 -18.98 -20.61
N THR A 126 2.03 -19.23 -21.50
CA THR A 126 2.61 -18.21 -22.37
C THR A 126 1.65 -17.76 -23.46
N GLU A 127 0.64 -18.58 -23.78
CA GLU A 127 -0.41 -18.25 -24.76
C GLU A 127 -1.43 -17.30 -24.14
N ALA A 128 -2.04 -17.67 -23.01
CA ALA A 128 -3.01 -16.83 -22.32
C ALA A 128 -2.35 -15.66 -21.57
N LEU A 129 -1.03 -15.72 -21.36
CA LEU A 129 -0.24 -14.80 -20.53
C LEU A 129 -0.81 -14.64 -19.12
N ALA A 130 -1.35 -15.73 -18.60
CA ALA A 130 -1.99 -15.86 -17.30
C ALA A 130 -1.66 -17.24 -16.71
N TRP A 131 -1.81 -17.39 -15.41
CA TRP A 131 -1.65 -18.67 -14.73
C TRP A 131 -3.00 -19.30 -14.43
N SER A 132 -3.03 -20.63 -14.37
CA SER A 132 -4.22 -21.38 -13.99
C SER A 132 -3.82 -22.67 -13.26
N TYR A 133 -4.75 -23.21 -12.49
CA TYR A 133 -4.64 -24.57 -11.98
C TYR A 133 -4.91 -25.58 -13.10
N ASP A 134 -4.30 -26.76 -13.00
CA ASP A 134 -4.60 -27.90 -13.87
C ASP A 134 -6.09 -28.27 -13.78
N SER A 135 -6.72 -28.44 -14.95
CA SER A 135 -8.14 -28.73 -15.09
C SER A 135 -8.45 -30.21 -15.31
N SER A 136 -7.45 -31.10 -15.19
CA SER A 136 -7.64 -32.54 -15.29
C SER A 136 -8.60 -33.06 -14.21
N GLU A 137 -9.40 -34.10 -14.52
CA GLU A 137 -10.47 -34.60 -13.63
C GLU A 137 -9.97 -35.03 -12.24
N GLN A 138 -8.71 -35.45 -12.13
CA GLN A 138 -8.07 -35.84 -10.86
C GLN A 138 -7.66 -34.65 -9.97
N CYS A 139 -7.64 -33.44 -10.53
CA CYS A 139 -7.21 -32.21 -9.88
C CYS A 139 -8.41 -31.48 -9.29
N ASP A 140 -8.49 -31.48 -7.96
CA ASP A 140 -9.58 -30.91 -7.17
C ASP A 140 -9.06 -29.71 -6.34
N PHE A 141 -8.55 -28.69 -7.03
CA PHE A 141 -8.14 -27.45 -6.39
C PHE A 141 -9.34 -26.72 -5.80
N VAL A 142 -9.28 -26.44 -4.50
CA VAL A 142 -10.24 -25.57 -3.81
C VAL A 142 -9.64 -24.18 -3.70
N ASP A 143 -10.25 -23.19 -4.35
CA ASP A 143 -9.82 -21.80 -4.28
C ASP A 143 -10.79 -20.96 -3.44
N ASP A 144 -10.35 -20.57 -2.24
CA ASP A 144 -11.09 -19.72 -1.32
C ASP A 144 -10.81 -18.22 -1.50
N ALA A 145 -10.00 -17.84 -2.49
CA ALA A 145 -9.53 -16.46 -2.66
C ALA A 145 -10.70 -15.46 -2.68
N LEU A 146 -11.72 -15.73 -3.49
CA LEU A 146 -12.90 -14.86 -3.63
C LEU A 146 -13.68 -14.71 -2.33
N GLU A 147 -13.82 -15.79 -1.55
CA GLU A 147 -14.51 -15.74 -0.26
C GLU A 147 -13.73 -14.88 0.74
N VAL A 148 -12.42 -15.12 0.84
CA VAL A 148 -11.53 -14.34 1.71
C VAL A 148 -11.60 -12.86 1.36
N ILE A 149 -11.44 -12.52 0.07
CA ILE A 149 -11.52 -11.15 -0.45
C ILE A 149 -12.88 -10.51 -0.10
N LEU A 150 -13.98 -11.23 -0.28
CA LEU A 150 -15.31 -10.70 0.02
C LEU A 150 -15.45 -10.37 1.51
N TYR A 151 -15.05 -11.27 2.40
CA TYR A 151 -15.15 -11.06 3.84
C TYR A 151 -14.22 -9.95 4.34
N THR A 152 -12.98 -9.90 3.85
CA THR A 152 -12.04 -8.81 4.19
C THR A 152 -12.52 -7.48 3.67
N PHE A 153 -13.08 -7.44 2.45
CA PHE A 153 -13.64 -6.23 1.85
C PHE A 153 -14.80 -5.67 2.68
N ILE A 154 -15.77 -6.51 3.06
CA ILE A 154 -16.92 -6.09 3.89
C ILE A 154 -16.42 -5.53 5.23
N ALA A 155 -15.50 -6.23 5.91
CA ALA A 155 -14.95 -5.79 7.18
C ALA A 155 -14.22 -4.45 7.05
N MET A 156 -13.41 -4.29 5.99
CA MET A 156 -12.70 -3.06 5.67
C MET A 156 -13.67 -1.89 5.44
N VAL A 157 -14.70 -2.07 4.61
CA VAL A 157 -15.67 -1.01 4.28
C VAL A 157 -16.39 -0.53 5.54
N ILE A 158 -16.82 -1.44 6.41
CA ILE A 158 -17.48 -1.09 7.68
C ILE A 158 -16.55 -0.25 8.55
N LEU A 159 -15.32 -0.71 8.78
CA LEU A 159 -14.35 -0.02 9.64
C LEU A 159 -13.95 1.35 9.10
N ASN A 160 -13.72 1.43 7.79
CA ASN A 160 -13.35 2.67 7.12
C ASN A 160 -14.50 3.68 7.10
N THR A 161 -15.74 3.23 6.92
CA THR A 161 -16.92 4.09 7.01
C THR A 161 -17.06 4.71 8.40
N ILE A 162 -16.95 3.89 9.45
CA ILE A 162 -17.03 4.37 10.84
C ILE A 162 -15.89 5.36 11.13
N THR A 163 -14.69 5.04 10.66
CA THR A 163 -13.51 5.90 10.78
C THR A 163 -13.70 7.24 10.07
N PHE A 164 -14.23 7.23 8.86
CA PHE A 164 -14.51 8.41 8.07
C PHE A 164 -15.54 9.32 8.76
N VAL A 165 -16.64 8.76 9.27
CA VAL A 165 -17.65 9.51 10.03
C VAL A 165 -17.03 10.20 11.25
N LYS A 166 -16.13 9.52 11.97
CA LYS A 166 -15.42 10.12 13.12
C LYS A 166 -14.55 11.29 12.71
N ILE A 167 -13.84 11.17 11.59
CA ILE A 167 -13.01 12.24 11.02
C ILE A 167 -13.88 13.44 10.62
N LEU A 168 -14.99 13.21 9.92
CA LEU A 168 -15.93 14.27 9.53
C LEU A 168 -16.49 15.01 10.75
N HIS A 169 -16.95 14.27 11.76
CA HIS A 169 -17.47 14.87 12.98
C HIS A 169 -16.41 15.71 13.69
N PHE A 170 -15.16 15.24 13.75
CA PHE A 170 -14.05 16.00 14.35
C PHE A 170 -13.81 17.34 13.64
N TYR A 171 -13.79 17.35 12.30
CA TYR A 171 -13.56 18.59 11.53
C TYR A 171 -14.78 19.52 11.51
N LYS A 172 -16.00 18.99 11.56
CA LYS A 172 -17.24 19.79 11.67
C LYS A 172 -17.35 20.50 13.02
N LYS A 173 -16.97 19.84 14.13
CA LYS A 173 -17.03 20.38 15.50
C LYS A 173 -15.75 21.10 15.92
N ARG A 174 -15.00 21.64 14.96
CA ARG A 174 -13.70 22.27 15.23
C ARG A 174 -13.88 23.61 15.96
N ASN A 175 -13.67 23.60 17.28
CA ASN A 175 -13.63 24.81 18.11
C ASN A 175 -12.20 25.37 18.22
N SER A 176 -12.09 26.70 18.36
CA SER A 176 -10.81 27.39 18.56
C SER A 176 -10.02 26.81 19.75
N ASN A 177 -10.74 26.44 20.82
CA ASN A 177 -10.21 25.93 22.09
C ASN A 177 -9.67 24.49 22.07
N GLN A 178 -9.69 23.79 20.92
CA GLN A 178 -9.08 22.45 20.86
C GLN A 178 -7.56 22.53 21.02
N ASP A 179 -7.03 21.67 21.87
CA ASP A 179 -5.60 21.52 22.09
C ASP A 179 -4.83 21.21 20.78
N ASN A 180 -3.65 21.83 20.65
CA ASN A 180 -2.80 21.74 19.46
C ASN A 180 -2.25 20.32 19.26
N GLU A 181 -1.97 19.58 20.33
CA GLU A 181 -1.50 18.20 20.23
C GLU A 181 -2.59 17.28 19.67
N THR A 182 -3.83 17.45 20.15
CA THR A 182 -5.00 16.74 19.63
C THR A 182 -5.22 17.04 18.14
N LYS A 183 -5.12 18.31 17.72
CA LYS A 183 -5.22 18.71 16.31
C LYS A 183 -4.12 18.05 15.46
N LYS A 184 -2.87 18.05 15.93
CA LYS A 184 -1.73 17.43 15.23
C LYS A 184 -1.91 15.94 15.07
N ARG A 185 -2.32 15.23 16.13
CA ARG A 185 -2.61 13.79 16.11
C ARG A 185 -3.72 13.45 15.13
N MET A 186 -4.82 14.21 15.17
CA MET A 186 -5.94 14.01 14.25
C MET A 186 -5.53 14.23 12.79
N ARG A 187 -4.77 15.29 12.49
CA ARG A 187 -4.24 15.52 11.15
C ARG A 187 -3.37 14.36 10.65
N LYS A 188 -2.45 13.85 11.49
CA LYS A 188 -1.61 12.69 11.15
C LYS A 188 -2.45 11.45 10.87
N ASN A 189 -3.45 11.17 11.70
CA ASN A 189 -4.36 10.05 11.49
C ASN A 189 -5.22 10.20 10.23
N THR A 190 -5.68 11.40 9.88
CA THR A 190 -6.38 11.69 8.63
C THR A 190 -5.50 11.44 7.41
N ILE A 191 -4.23 11.87 7.45
CA ILE A 191 -3.27 11.61 6.35
C ILE A 191 -3.07 10.11 6.15
N HIS A 192 -2.87 9.35 7.23
CA HIS A 192 -2.78 7.90 7.15
C HIS A 192 -4.07 7.26 6.66
N PHE A 193 -5.24 7.77 7.05
CA PHE A 193 -6.51 7.28 6.53
C PHE A 193 -6.67 7.55 5.02
N VAL A 194 -6.25 8.72 4.52
CA VAL A 194 -6.25 9.00 3.08
C VAL A 194 -5.29 8.08 2.34
N GLN A 195 -4.11 7.79 2.90
CA GLN A 195 -3.19 6.80 2.33
C GLN A 195 -3.91 5.47 2.12
N THR A 196 -4.62 4.98 3.15
CA THR A 196 -5.28 3.67 3.08
C THR A 196 -6.44 3.67 2.11
N MET A 197 -7.22 4.75 2.01
CA MET A 197 -8.28 4.89 1.00
C MET A 197 -7.75 4.79 -0.43
N LEU A 198 -6.59 5.40 -0.70
CA LEU A 198 -5.96 5.28 -2.02
C LEU A 198 -5.49 3.84 -2.28
N GLN A 199 -4.92 3.16 -1.28
CA GLN A 199 -4.51 1.77 -1.40
C GLN A 199 -5.71 0.83 -1.59
N ASP A 200 -6.78 1.02 -0.81
CA ASP A 200 -8.02 0.23 -0.90
C ASP A 200 -8.69 0.40 -2.27
N SER A 201 -8.59 1.58 -2.90
CA SER A 201 -9.11 1.80 -4.25
C SER A 201 -8.38 0.98 -5.32
N LEU A 202 -7.07 0.72 -5.14
CA LEU A 202 -6.31 -0.13 -6.06
C LEU A 202 -6.87 -1.57 -6.08
N TYR A 203 -7.33 -2.08 -4.95
CA TYR A 203 -7.97 -3.38 -4.88
C TYR A 203 -9.29 -3.45 -5.61
N LEU A 204 -10.12 -2.41 -5.50
CA LEU A 204 -11.35 -2.35 -6.27
C LEU A 204 -11.09 -2.39 -7.77
N ILE A 205 -10.00 -1.74 -8.22
CA ILE A 205 -9.53 -1.84 -9.60
C ILE A 205 -9.11 -3.28 -9.91
N ASP A 206 -8.29 -3.91 -9.07
CA ASP A 206 -7.86 -5.31 -9.22
C ASP A 206 -9.03 -6.26 -9.46
N LEU A 207 -10.00 -6.26 -8.54
CA LEU A 207 -11.14 -7.17 -8.57
C LEU A 207 -12.03 -6.91 -9.79
N THR A 208 -12.21 -5.64 -10.16
CA THR A 208 -13.00 -5.26 -11.33
C THR A 208 -12.33 -5.78 -12.60
N PHE A 209 -11.03 -5.58 -12.74
CA PHE A 209 -10.30 -6.05 -13.92
C PHE A 209 -10.23 -7.58 -13.98
N THR A 210 -9.88 -8.23 -12.88
CA THR A 210 -9.67 -9.66 -12.80
C THR A 210 -10.97 -10.46 -12.92
N PHE A 211 -12.07 -10.05 -12.30
CA PHE A 211 -13.30 -10.86 -12.24
C PHE A 211 -14.44 -10.36 -13.12
N LYS A 212 -14.45 -9.08 -13.50
CA LYS A 212 -15.52 -8.54 -14.36
C LYS A 212 -15.04 -8.28 -15.77
N LEU A 213 -13.98 -7.49 -15.92
CA LEU A 213 -13.53 -7.02 -17.23
C LEU A 213 -12.75 -8.09 -17.99
N SER A 214 -12.09 -9.03 -17.31
CA SER A 214 -11.42 -10.18 -17.95
C SER A 214 -12.35 -10.96 -18.89
N SER A 215 -13.63 -11.11 -18.51
CA SER A 215 -14.65 -11.81 -19.30
C SER A 215 -15.10 -11.08 -20.58
N TRP A 216 -14.72 -9.81 -20.76
CA TRP A 216 -15.17 -9.02 -21.91
C TRP A 216 -14.51 -9.41 -23.23
N SER A 217 -13.34 -10.03 -23.18
CA SER A 217 -12.67 -10.52 -24.38
C SER A 217 -11.74 -11.68 -24.03
N THR A 218 -11.72 -12.69 -24.89
CA THR A 218 -10.75 -13.79 -24.82
C THR A 218 -9.48 -13.48 -25.63
N HIS A 219 -9.37 -12.27 -26.22
CA HIS A 219 -8.20 -11.90 -26.99
C HIS A 219 -6.95 -11.89 -26.08
N ARG A 220 -5.85 -12.47 -26.56
CA ARG A 220 -4.59 -12.63 -25.80
C ARG A 220 -4.11 -11.36 -25.11
N VAL A 221 -4.09 -10.24 -25.84
CA VAL A 221 -3.65 -8.94 -25.30
C VAL A 221 -4.58 -8.47 -24.18
N TRP A 222 -5.88 -8.72 -24.29
CA TRP A 222 -6.84 -8.32 -23.25
C TRP A 222 -6.72 -9.19 -22.01
N THR A 223 -6.54 -10.50 -22.18
CA THR A 223 -6.33 -11.44 -21.07
C THR A 223 -5.06 -11.08 -20.29
N TYR A 224 -3.97 -10.80 -21.00
CA TYR A 224 -2.74 -10.28 -20.40
C TYR A 224 -2.97 -8.96 -19.65
N PHE A 225 -3.63 -8.00 -20.30
CA PHE A 225 -3.83 -6.68 -19.73
C PHE A 225 -4.68 -6.73 -18.45
N SER A 226 -5.83 -7.39 -18.53
CA SER A 226 -6.82 -7.47 -17.45
C SER A 226 -6.39 -8.38 -16.29
N GLY A 227 -5.63 -9.45 -16.54
CA GLY A 227 -5.21 -10.38 -15.50
C GLY A 227 -3.81 -10.12 -14.94
N THR A 228 -2.82 -9.83 -15.81
CA THR A 228 -1.40 -9.85 -15.41
C THR A 228 -0.83 -8.44 -15.28
N PHE A 229 -1.00 -7.60 -16.31
CA PHE A 229 -0.41 -6.25 -16.33
C PHE A 229 -1.00 -5.33 -15.25
N ILE A 230 -2.33 -5.33 -15.11
CA ILE A 230 -3.00 -4.55 -14.06
C ILE A 230 -2.53 -5.02 -12.68
N TRP A 231 -2.49 -6.31 -12.43
CA TRP A 231 -2.03 -6.86 -11.15
C TRP A 231 -0.60 -6.40 -10.79
N GLU A 232 0.33 -6.41 -11.75
CA GLU A 232 1.69 -5.88 -11.60
C GLU A 232 1.71 -4.39 -11.24
N CYS A 233 0.95 -3.59 -12.00
CA CYS A 233 0.85 -2.16 -11.79
C CYS A 233 0.28 -1.83 -10.41
N LEU A 234 -0.71 -2.59 -9.94
CA LEU A 234 -1.36 -2.35 -8.65
C LEU A 234 -0.42 -2.63 -7.48
N HIS A 235 0.33 -3.74 -7.50
CA HIS A 235 1.34 -4.02 -6.47
C HIS A 235 2.46 -2.98 -6.44
N SER A 236 2.87 -2.50 -7.61
CA SER A 236 3.87 -1.43 -7.73
C SER A 236 3.34 -0.08 -7.22
N THR A 237 2.11 0.28 -7.59
CA THR A 237 1.45 1.53 -7.21
C THR A 237 1.15 1.56 -5.71
N ASP A 238 0.77 0.43 -5.11
CA ASP A 238 0.55 0.34 -3.68
C ASP A 238 1.82 0.68 -2.87
N GLY A 239 2.97 0.14 -3.28
CA GLY A 239 4.27 0.50 -2.70
C GLY A 239 4.62 1.98 -2.90
N PHE A 240 4.33 2.52 -4.09
CA PHE A 240 4.52 3.93 -4.41
C PHE A 240 3.66 4.85 -3.52
N ILE A 241 2.40 4.51 -3.28
CA ILE A 241 1.51 5.26 -2.35
C ILE A 241 2.12 5.27 -0.95
N MET A 242 2.61 4.14 -0.44
CA MET A 242 3.24 4.12 0.89
C MET A 242 4.47 5.04 0.96
N VAL A 243 5.30 5.03 -0.07
CA VAL A 243 6.46 5.93 -0.19
C VAL A 243 6.03 7.39 -0.20
N MET A 244 5.01 7.71 -0.98
CA MET A 244 4.45 9.06 -1.03
C MET A 244 3.92 9.51 0.33
N PHE A 245 3.29 8.66 1.12
CA PHE A 245 2.70 9.09 2.41
C PHE A 245 3.67 8.97 3.59
N ASN A 246 4.86 8.42 3.36
CA ASN A 246 5.92 8.38 4.36
C ASN A 246 6.49 9.79 4.63
N GLU A 247 6.26 10.32 5.83
CA GLU A 247 6.75 11.64 6.27
C GLU A 247 8.27 11.78 6.14
N ARG A 248 9.01 10.66 6.25
CA ARG A 248 10.47 10.65 6.11
C ARG A 248 10.92 10.96 4.69
N LEU A 249 10.20 10.50 3.67
CA LEU A 249 10.55 10.75 2.27
C LEU A 249 10.01 12.11 1.78
N SER A 250 9.48 12.94 2.69
CA SER A 250 9.11 14.33 2.39
C SER A 250 10.27 15.21 1.93
N PHE A 251 11.54 14.80 2.16
CA PHE A 251 12.69 15.48 1.54
C PHE A 251 12.72 15.32 0.01
N LEU A 252 12.32 14.14 -0.51
CA LEU A 252 12.13 13.95 -1.96
C LEU A 252 10.98 14.82 -2.46
N LYS A 253 9.90 14.95 -1.67
CA LYS A 253 8.79 15.86 -1.98
C LYS A 253 9.27 17.30 -2.11
N LYS A 254 10.01 17.83 -1.13
CA LYS A 254 10.59 19.19 -1.18
C LYS A 254 11.50 19.38 -2.40
N LYS A 255 12.27 18.37 -2.79
CA LYS A 255 13.17 18.44 -3.95
C LYS A 255 12.40 18.45 -5.27
N ILE A 256 11.31 17.70 -5.38
CA ILE A 256 10.42 17.68 -6.56
C ILE A 256 9.66 19.01 -6.67
N THR A 257 9.15 19.57 -5.56
CA THR A 257 8.45 20.87 -5.57
C THR A 257 9.38 22.05 -5.83
N ASN A 258 10.66 21.96 -5.44
CA ASN A 258 11.65 22.98 -5.75
C ASN A 258 12.20 22.89 -7.18
N SER A 259 11.99 21.77 -7.89
CA SER A 259 12.46 21.58 -9.28
C SER A 259 11.53 22.22 -10.32
N SER A 260 10.35 22.68 -9.92
CA SER A 260 9.36 23.34 -10.79
C SER A 260 9.39 24.88 -10.72
N VAL A 261 10.40 25.48 -10.08
CA VAL A 261 10.62 26.94 -10.12
C VAL A 261 11.82 27.24 -11.00
N ILE A 262 11.57 27.54 -12.28
CA ILE A 262 12.57 28.16 -13.16
C ILE A 262 12.81 29.58 -12.62
N PRO A 263 14.03 29.96 -12.21
CA PRO A 263 14.29 31.34 -11.83
C PRO A 263 14.37 32.19 -13.10
N ILE A 264 13.40 33.08 -13.30
CA ILE A 264 13.54 34.16 -14.27
C ILE A 264 14.52 35.17 -13.65
N VAL A 265 15.77 35.16 -14.13
CA VAL A 265 16.79 36.15 -13.77
C VAL A 265 17.12 37.00 -14.99
N GLY A 266 17.03 38.33 -14.81
CA GLY A 266 17.66 39.38 -15.62
C GLY A 266 16.66 40.41 -16.15
N GLY A 267 16.77 41.73 -15.95
CA GLY A 267 17.73 42.63 -15.27
C GLY A 267 16.93 43.86 -14.77
N GLN A 268 17.45 44.86 -14.06
CA GLN A 268 18.69 45.60 -14.19
C GLN A 268 19.14 46.11 -12.81
N GLN A 269 20.44 46.01 -12.56
CA GLN A 269 21.12 46.82 -11.55
C GLN A 269 21.24 48.26 -12.05
N ASN A 270 20.94 49.23 -11.20
CA ASN A 270 21.56 50.55 -11.29
C ASN A 270 22.11 50.95 -9.92
N LEU A 271 23.41 51.27 -9.94
CA LEU A 271 24.26 51.62 -8.81
C LEU A 271 24.04 53.06 -8.29
N ARG A 272 24.19 53.18 -6.96
CA ARG A 272 24.86 54.24 -6.17
C ARG A 272 24.52 55.74 -6.36
N ARG A 273 24.07 56.33 -5.25
CA ARG A 273 24.54 57.58 -4.57
C ARG A 273 23.83 57.57 -3.20
N GLY A 274 24.43 57.67 -2.01
CA GLY A 274 25.57 58.45 -1.54
C GLY A 274 25.05 59.60 -0.67
N THR A 275 25.36 59.57 0.65
CA THR A 275 25.29 60.69 1.65
C THR A 275 23.86 61.16 2.05
N ILE A 276 23.47 61.53 3.29
CA ILE A 276 24.07 62.04 4.54
C ILE A 276 23.12 61.72 5.72
N SER A 277 23.67 61.53 6.92
CA SER A 277 22.96 61.48 8.21
C SER A 277 22.65 62.90 8.71
N ALA A 278 21.44 63.16 9.20
CA ALA A 278 21.10 64.40 9.91
C ALA A 278 20.12 64.14 11.06
N SER A 279 20.68 64.20 12.27
CA SER A 279 20.19 64.83 13.50
C SER A 279 18.69 64.78 13.87
N THR A 280 18.47 64.08 14.99
CA THR A 280 17.58 64.40 16.12
C THR A 280 17.17 65.86 16.31
N ILE A 281 15.87 66.08 16.50
CA ILE A 281 15.29 67.22 17.25
C ILE A 281 14.30 66.62 18.25
N PRO A 282 14.42 66.94 19.55
CA PRO A 282 13.23 67.17 20.37
C PRO A 282 13.20 68.59 20.95
N SER A 283 11.97 69.06 21.11
CA SER A 283 11.55 70.36 21.60
C SER A 283 11.91 70.67 23.06
N VAL A 284 12.42 71.88 23.28
CA VAL A 284 12.00 72.92 24.27
C VAL A 284 11.44 72.45 25.65
N LYS A 285 12.10 72.86 26.76
CA LYS A 285 11.56 73.80 27.79
C LYS A 285 12.50 74.02 29.00
N GLN A 286 12.50 75.28 29.48
CA GLN A 286 12.87 75.83 30.81
C GLN A 286 14.37 75.76 31.19
N ASN A 287 15.08 76.83 31.58
CA ASN A 287 14.76 78.14 32.16
C ASN A 287 15.72 79.22 31.63
#